data_AF-A0A816GKU4-F1
#
_entry.id   AF-A0A816GKU4-F1
#
_cell.length_a   1.000
_cell.length_b   1.000
_cell.length_c   1.000
_cell.angle_alpha   90.00
_cell.angle_beta   90.00
_cell.angle_gamma   90.00
#
_symmetry.space_group_name_H-M   'P 1'
#
loop_
_entity.id
_entity.type
_entity.pdbx_description
1 polymer ?
#
loop_
_entity_poly.entity_id
_entity_poly.type
_entity_poly.pdbx_seq_one_letter_code
_entity_poly.pdbx_strand_id
1 'polypeptide(L)'
;MTCINSSDTRETQRGALLERSNIELKDKQRRRNITLVSTLFTCIVMVVAITIVCLNTSHIDNSCESKFKSVISNNSFQQNSHPRSITIGDLNNDLWLDIVVSNSGTNTIGIFLNYGNGTFEQQMTFPTGDNSMPLSVTLADFNNDTYLDIAVTNYNTHNIGIFLNYNNGSFRNQITFSTGVSR
;
A
#
# COMPACT_ATOMS: atom_id res chain seq x y z
N MET A 1 -78.88 -9.31 -68.47
CA MET A 1 -78.28 -9.82 -67.21
C MET A 1 -76.90 -10.37 -67.56
N THR A 2 -75.92 -9.50 -67.75
CA THR A 2 -74.52 -9.89 -68.01
C THR A 2 -73.85 -10.09 -66.67
N CYS A 3 -73.56 -11.34 -66.33
CA CYS A 3 -72.79 -11.72 -65.15
C CYS A 3 -71.39 -11.12 -65.29
N ILE A 4 -71.09 -10.07 -64.53
CA ILE A 4 -69.71 -9.61 -64.35
C ILE A 4 -69.04 -10.73 -63.56
N ASN A 5 -68.20 -11.51 -64.25
CA ASN A 5 -67.63 -12.75 -63.72
C ASN A 5 -66.85 -12.46 -62.43
N SER A 6 -67.28 -13.11 -61.34
CA SER A 6 -66.61 -13.06 -60.02
C SER A 6 -65.15 -13.53 -60.04
N SER A 7 -64.67 -14.12 -61.14
CA SER A 7 -63.27 -14.49 -61.36
C SER A 7 -62.36 -13.28 -61.60
N ASP A 8 -62.84 -12.24 -62.28
CA ASP A 8 -62.02 -11.08 -62.70
C ASP A 8 -61.66 -10.17 -61.51
N THR A 9 -62.60 -10.06 -60.55
CA THR A 9 -62.39 -9.35 -59.28
C THR A 9 -61.46 -10.09 -58.33
N ARG A 10 -61.42 -11.43 -58.37
CA ARG A 10 -60.52 -12.25 -57.53
C ARG A 10 -59.07 -12.21 -58.01
N GLU A 11 -58.83 -12.26 -59.32
CA GLU A 11 -57.49 -12.12 -59.92
C GLU A 11 -56.89 -10.74 -59.60
N THR A 12 -57.68 -9.67 -59.77
CA THR A 12 -57.27 -8.28 -59.47
C THR A 12 -56.94 -8.08 -57.98
N GLN A 13 -57.75 -8.63 -57.06
CA GLN A 13 -57.46 -8.59 -55.62
C GLN A 13 -56.21 -9.39 -55.25
N ARG A 14 -55.97 -10.54 -55.90
CA ARG A 14 -54.80 -11.39 -55.65
C ARG A 14 -53.50 -10.71 -56.11
N GLY A 15 -53.51 -10.02 -57.25
CA GLY A 15 -52.39 -9.20 -57.72
C GLY A 15 -52.06 -8.04 -56.77
N ALA A 16 -53.07 -7.33 -56.28
CA ALA A 16 -52.88 -6.24 -55.31
C ALA A 16 -52.33 -6.72 -53.95
N LEU A 17 -52.73 -7.92 -53.49
CA LEU A 17 -52.18 -8.54 -52.28
C LEU A 17 -50.72 -8.98 -52.46
N LEU A 18 -50.38 -9.56 -53.61
CA LEU A 18 -49.01 -9.95 -53.93
C LEU A 18 -48.08 -8.73 -54.00
N GLU A 19 -48.51 -7.64 -54.64
CA GLU A 19 -47.71 -6.42 -54.73
C GLU A 19 -47.52 -5.75 -53.35
N ARG A 20 -48.57 -5.71 -52.52
CA ARG A 20 -48.45 -5.26 -51.11
C ARG A 20 -47.47 -6.12 -50.31
N SER A 21 -47.53 -7.44 -50.49
CA SER A 21 -46.60 -8.37 -49.82
C SER A 21 -45.15 -8.17 -50.27
N ASN A 22 -44.92 -7.88 -51.56
CA ASN A 22 -43.60 -7.62 -52.12
C ASN A 22 -43.01 -6.30 -51.62
N ILE A 23 -43.85 -5.26 -51.49
CA ILE A 23 -43.44 -3.97 -50.90
C ILE A 23 -43.08 -4.16 -49.42
N GLU A 24 -43.90 -4.89 -48.66
CA GLU A 24 -43.63 -5.17 -47.24
C GLU A 24 -42.33 -5.98 -47.06
N LEU A 25 -42.07 -6.96 -47.93
CA LEU A 25 -40.82 -7.73 -47.95
C LEU A 25 -39.61 -6.84 -48.26
N LYS A 26 -39.71 -5.96 -49.26
CA LYS A 26 -38.65 -4.99 -49.60
C LYS A 26 -38.38 -4.02 -48.44
N ASP A 27 -39.42 -3.53 -47.77
CA ASP A 27 -39.28 -2.65 -46.61
C ASP A 27 -38.69 -3.39 -45.41
N LYS A 28 -39.09 -4.64 -45.16
CA LYS A 28 -38.52 -5.49 -44.10
C LYS A 28 -37.04 -5.78 -44.36
N GLN A 29 -36.67 -6.02 -45.62
CA GLN A 29 -35.28 -6.24 -46.03
C GLN A 29 -34.46 -4.96 -45.94
N ARG A 30 -35.02 -3.81 -46.32
CA ARG A 30 -34.40 -2.50 -46.15
C ARG A 30 -34.20 -2.16 -44.68
N ARG A 31 -35.19 -2.40 -43.81
CA ARG A 31 -35.08 -2.23 -42.35
C ARG A 31 -34.01 -3.15 -41.77
N ARG A 32 -33.98 -4.43 -42.16
CA ARG A 32 -32.93 -5.37 -41.76
C ARG A 32 -31.54 -4.88 -42.16
N ASN A 33 -31.37 -4.41 -43.40
CA ASN A 33 -30.08 -3.89 -43.86
C ASN A 33 -29.66 -2.63 -43.10
N ILE A 34 -30.59 -1.72 -42.79
CA ILE A 34 -30.31 -0.52 -41.99
C ILE A 34 -29.91 -0.89 -40.56
N THR A 35 -30.62 -1.83 -39.92
CA THR A 35 -30.27 -2.34 -38.59
C THR A 35 -28.91 -3.05 -38.60
N LEU A 36 -28.60 -3.84 -39.63
CA LEU A 36 -27.33 -4.54 -39.75
C LEU A 36 -26.15 -3.57 -39.94
N VAL A 37 -26.35 -2.53 -40.76
CA VAL A 37 -25.33 -1.50 -41.01
C VAL A 37 -25.12 -0.62 -39.77
N SER A 38 -26.19 -0.29 -39.02
CA SER A 38 -26.05 0.50 -37.79
C SER A 38 -25.42 -0.29 -36.65
N THR A 39 -25.73 -1.59 -36.49
CA THR A 39 -25.06 -2.45 -35.51
C THR A 39 -23.60 -2.71 -35.88
N LEU A 40 -23.28 -2.89 -37.16
CA LEU A 40 -21.89 -3.06 -37.60
C LEU A 40 -21.08 -1.77 -37.39
N PHE A 41 -21.66 -0.59 -37.69
CA PHE A 41 -21.00 0.70 -37.47
C PHE A 41 -20.76 0.97 -35.97
N THR A 42 -21.74 0.67 -35.12
CA THR A 42 -21.57 0.81 -33.66
C THR A 42 -20.56 -0.19 -33.09
N CYS A 43 -20.52 -1.43 -33.58
CA CYS A 43 -19.47 -2.39 -33.21
C CYS A 43 -18.07 -1.91 -33.62
N ILE A 44 -17.89 -1.38 -34.83
CA ILE A 44 -16.58 -0.88 -35.29
C ILE A 44 -16.14 0.32 -34.45
N VAL A 45 -17.04 1.26 -34.16
CA VAL A 45 -16.74 2.42 -33.30
C VAL A 45 -16.35 1.97 -31.89
N MET A 46 -17.02 0.97 -31.32
CA MET A 46 -16.67 0.40 -30.01
C MET A 46 -15.32 -0.31 -30.03
N VAL A 47 -15.03 -1.12 -31.06
CA VAL A 47 -13.74 -1.82 -31.18
C VAL A 47 -12.60 -0.82 -31.36
N VAL A 48 -12.78 0.24 -32.16
CA VAL A 48 -11.80 1.30 -32.35
C VAL A 48 -11.62 2.14 -31.08
N ALA A 49 -12.69 2.43 -30.33
CA ALA A 49 -12.60 3.11 -29.04
C ALA A 49 -11.84 2.25 -28.02
N ILE A 50 -12.11 0.94 -27.97
CA ILE A 50 -11.42 -0.02 -27.09
C ILE A 50 -9.93 -0.10 -27.47
N THR A 51 -9.58 -0.21 -28.75
CA THR A 51 -8.16 -0.24 -29.15
C THR A 51 -7.46 1.08 -28.88
N ILE A 52 -8.09 2.24 -29.13
CA ILE A 52 -7.50 3.56 -28.78
C ILE A 52 -7.29 3.68 -27.27
N VAL A 53 -8.23 3.20 -26.44
CA VAL A 53 -8.07 3.13 -24.98
C VAL A 53 -6.94 2.16 -24.59
N CYS A 54 -6.79 1.03 -25.28
CA CYS A 54 -5.71 0.06 -25.06
C CYS A 54 -4.33 0.60 -25.50
N LEU A 55 -4.24 1.41 -26.56
CA LEU A 55 -2.98 2.04 -26.97
C LEU A 55 -2.56 3.14 -25.99
N ASN A 56 -3.51 3.89 -25.43
CA ASN A 56 -3.24 4.94 -24.43
C ASN A 56 -2.94 4.41 -23.01
N THR A 57 -3.23 3.15 -22.72
CA THR A 57 -2.94 2.50 -21.42
C THR A 57 -1.59 1.78 -21.39
N SER A 58 -0.79 1.85 -22.45
CA SER A 58 0.60 1.40 -22.46
C SER A 58 1.54 2.30 -21.62
N HIS A 59 1.04 3.41 -21.08
CA HIS A 59 1.68 4.15 -20.01
C HIS A 59 1.40 3.48 -18.66
N ILE A 60 2.00 2.31 -18.45
CA ILE A 60 2.33 1.87 -17.09
C ILE A 60 3.23 2.97 -16.55
N ASP A 61 2.69 3.77 -15.63
CA ASP A 61 3.43 4.85 -15.03
C ASP A 61 4.61 4.25 -14.26
N ASN A 62 5.80 4.30 -14.87
CA ASN A 62 7.06 3.89 -14.27
C ASN A 62 7.30 4.63 -12.94
N SER A 63 6.55 5.69 -12.62
CA SER A 63 6.49 6.32 -11.30
C SER A 63 5.95 5.38 -10.21
N CYS A 64 4.94 4.57 -10.50
CA CYS A 64 4.36 3.64 -9.53
C CYS A 64 5.27 2.43 -9.31
N GLU A 65 5.88 1.90 -10.40
CA GLU A 65 6.87 0.82 -10.30
C GLU A 65 8.18 1.30 -9.65
N SER A 66 8.63 2.53 -9.94
CA SER A 66 9.81 3.12 -9.29
C SER A 66 9.53 3.52 -7.83
N LYS A 67 8.32 4.00 -7.49
CA LYS A 67 7.90 4.18 -6.09
C LYS A 67 7.79 2.86 -5.36
N PHE A 68 7.23 1.82 -5.97
CA PHE A 68 7.15 0.50 -5.36
C PHE A 68 8.55 -0.08 -5.17
N LYS A 69 9.40 -0.10 -6.22
CA LYS A 69 10.81 -0.49 -6.12
C LYS A 69 11.58 0.33 -5.09
N SER A 70 11.33 1.64 -5.01
CA SER A 70 11.89 2.54 -3.98
C SER A 70 11.42 2.15 -2.58
N VAL A 71 10.14 1.80 -2.39
CA VAL A 71 9.62 1.30 -1.11
C VAL A 71 10.24 -0.04 -0.71
N ILE A 72 10.52 -0.94 -1.66
CA ILE A 72 11.19 -2.22 -1.34
C ILE A 72 12.72 -2.05 -1.19
N SER A 73 13.36 -1.14 -1.93
CA SER A 73 14.80 -0.88 -1.83
C SER A 73 15.19 0.02 -0.66
N ASN A 74 14.27 0.87 -0.19
CA ASN A 74 14.48 1.74 0.98
C ASN A 74 14.12 1.06 2.30
N ASN A 75 13.41 -0.06 2.26
CA ASN A 75 13.37 -0.99 3.37
C ASN A 75 14.68 -1.78 3.41
N SER A 76 15.76 -1.06 3.71
CA SER A 76 16.82 -1.62 4.53
C SER A 76 16.18 -1.97 5.88
N PHE A 77 15.46 -3.10 5.93
CA PHE A 77 15.41 -3.89 7.15
C PHE A 77 16.87 -3.93 7.59
N GLN A 78 17.17 -3.35 8.74
CA GLN A 78 18.48 -3.38 9.36
C GLN A 78 18.82 -4.87 9.52
N GLN A 79 19.36 -5.49 8.47
CA GLN A 79 19.60 -6.93 8.36
C GLN A 79 20.62 -7.40 9.43
N ASN A 80 21.14 -6.45 10.19
CA ASN A 80 22.12 -6.65 11.23
C ASN A 80 21.64 -6.21 12.63
N SER A 81 20.37 -5.89 12.91
CA SER A 81 19.99 -5.35 14.24
C SER A 81 20.25 -6.32 15.41
N HIS A 82 20.03 -7.63 15.23
CA HIS A 82 20.23 -8.66 16.27
C HIS A 82 19.72 -8.24 17.67
N PRO A 83 18.40 -8.09 17.85
CA PRO A 83 17.81 -7.71 19.13
C PRO A 83 18.14 -8.73 20.22
N ARG A 84 18.51 -8.26 21.42
CA ARG A 84 18.94 -9.10 22.55
C ARG A 84 18.05 -9.01 23.78
N SER A 85 17.49 -7.84 24.05
CA SER A 85 16.67 -7.56 25.23
C SER A 85 15.64 -6.50 24.91
N ILE A 86 14.52 -6.53 25.64
CA ILE A 86 13.43 -5.58 25.56
C ILE A 86 13.03 -5.13 26.98
N THR A 87 12.62 -3.89 27.12
CA THR A 87 11.97 -3.36 28.33
C THR A 87 10.87 -2.37 27.94
N ILE A 88 9.99 -2.03 28.88
CA ILE A 88 8.83 -1.16 28.67
C ILE A 88 8.72 -0.12 29.79
N GLY A 89 8.25 1.07 29.45
CA GLY A 89 8.01 2.17 30.38
C GLY A 89 7.48 3.40 29.64
N ASP A 90 6.89 4.35 30.37
CA ASP A 90 6.48 5.64 29.83
C ASP A 90 7.70 6.57 29.75
N LEU A 91 8.19 6.84 28.53
CA LEU A 91 9.45 7.57 28.29
C LEU A 91 9.23 9.02 27.86
N ASN A 92 7.98 9.40 27.57
CA ASN A 92 7.59 10.74 27.13
C ASN A 92 6.50 11.38 28.00
N ASN A 93 6.11 10.72 29.10
CA ASN A 93 5.08 11.14 30.06
C ASN A 93 3.70 11.35 29.44
N ASP A 94 3.32 10.51 28.48
CA ASP A 94 1.99 10.52 27.86
C ASP A 94 1.03 9.47 28.43
N LEU A 95 1.47 8.71 29.44
CA LEU A 95 0.76 7.62 30.12
C LEU A 95 0.61 6.35 29.28
N TRP A 96 1.23 6.27 28.11
CA TRP A 96 1.31 5.05 27.31
C TRP A 96 2.66 4.38 27.51
N LEU A 97 2.65 3.05 27.54
CA LEU A 97 3.90 2.29 27.66
C LEU A 97 4.60 2.25 26.31
N ASP A 98 5.85 2.72 26.31
CA ASP A 98 6.78 2.68 25.20
C ASP A 98 7.67 1.42 25.28
N ILE A 99 8.40 1.16 24.19
CA ILE A 99 9.28 -0.01 24.07
C ILE A 99 10.72 0.43 23.84
N VAL A 100 11.66 -0.20 24.57
CA VAL A 100 13.10 -0.09 24.34
C VAL A 100 13.69 -1.45 24.01
N VAL A 101 14.52 -1.52 22.97
CA VAL A 101 15.18 -2.75 22.50
C VAL A 101 16.68 -2.53 22.37
N SER A 102 17.51 -3.43 22.91
CA SER A 102 18.95 -3.45 22.60
C SER A 102 19.24 -4.25 21.34
N ASN A 103 19.92 -3.62 20.38
CA ASN A 103 20.25 -4.20 19.07
C ASN A 103 21.76 -4.42 18.96
N SER A 104 22.19 -5.67 19.20
CA SER A 104 23.61 -6.00 19.33
C SER A 104 24.40 -5.87 18.04
N GLY A 105 23.79 -6.14 16.88
CA GLY A 105 24.53 -6.11 15.62
C GLY A 105 24.59 -4.73 14.97
N THR A 106 23.78 -3.78 15.44
CA THR A 106 23.88 -2.35 15.07
C THR A 106 24.54 -1.50 16.13
N ASN A 107 24.91 -2.07 17.29
CA ASN A 107 25.49 -1.36 18.43
C ASN A 107 24.61 -0.20 18.93
N THR A 108 23.29 -0.41 18.96
CA THR A 108 22.33 0.64 19.29
C THR A 108 21.25 0.16 20.27
N ILE A 109 20.58 1.10 20.92
CA ILE A 109 19.23 0.88 21.45
C ILE A 109 18.21 1.49 20.48
N GLY A 110 17.07 0.82 20.35
CA GLY A 110 15.90 1.29 19.61
C GLY A 110 14.78 1.66 20.57
N ILE A 111 14.08 2.75 20.30
CA ILE A 111 12.94 3.23 21.09
C ILE A 111 11.74 3.38 20.17
N PHE A 112 10.60 2.84 20.60
CA PHE A 112 9.32 2.94 19.92
C PHE A 112 8.33 3.61 20.88
N LEU A 113 7.96 4.86 20.57
CA LEU A 113 6.95 5.60 21.31
C LEU A 113 5.55 5.16 20.89
N ASN A 114 4.66 4.95 21.85
CA ASN A 114 3.32 4.41 21.63
C ASN A 114 2.27 5.53 21.50
N TYR A 115 1.41 5.47 20.50
CA TYR A 115 0.29 6.41 20.35
C TYR A 115 -0.94 6.07 21.20
N GLY A 116 -0.86 5.05 22.06
CA GLY A 116 -1.95 4.60 22.94
C GLY A 116 -3.06 3.79 22.26
N ASN A 117 -3.01 3.66 20.93
CA ASN A 117 -3.95 2.89 20.12
C ASN A 117 -3.34 1.57 19.60
N GLY A 118 -2.18 1.16 20.15
CA GLY A 118 -1.43 -0.03 19.71
C GLY A 118 -0.56 0.20 18.47
N THR A 119 -0.44 1.44 17.99
CA THR A 119 0.52 1.84 16.96
C THR A 119 1.69 2.60 17.57
N PHE A 120 2.85 2.55 16.89
CA PHE A 120 4.09 3.13 17.37
C PHE A 120 4.67 4.11 16.35
N GLU A 121 5.43 5.09 16.85
CA GLU A 121 6.27 5.95 16.03
C GLU A 121 7.37 5.17 15.31
N GLN A 122 7.96 5.81 14.29
CA GLN A 122 9.16 5.28 13.66
C GLN A 122 10.27 5.15 14.72
N GLN A 123 10.96 4.01 14.70
CA GLN A 123 12.02 3.71 15.66
C GLN A 123 13.06 4.83 15.74
N MET A 124 13.22 5.39 16.92
CA MET A 124 14.39 6.22 17.24
C MET A 124 15.55 5.32 17.65
N THR A 125 16.75 5.65 17.20
CA THR A 125 17.94 4.80 17.43
C THR A 125 19.04 5.61 18.10
N PHE A 126 19.58 5.10 19.20
CA PHE A 126 20.67 5.74 19.95
C PHE A 126 21.90 4.83 19.99
N PRO A 127 23.09 5.34 19.64
CA PRO A 127 24.32 4.56 19.61
C PRO A 127 24.81 4.24 21.03
N THR A 128 25.24 2.99 21.22
CA THR A 128 25.84 2.50 22.49
C THR A 128 27.37 2.42 22.42
N GLY A 129 27.97 3.02 21.37
CA GLY A 129 29.40 3.04 21.12
C GLY A 129 29.83 1.98 20.09
N ASP A 130 30.98 2.20 19.46
CA ASP A 130 31.47 1.31 18.42
C ASP A 130 31.80 -0.08 18.98
N ASN A 131 31.31 -1.11 18.30
CA ASN A 131 31.51 -2.51 18.69
C ASN A 131 31.09 -2.81 20.14
N SER A 132 30.09 -2.11 20.68
CA SER A 132 29.63 -2.27 22.07
C SER A 132 28.92 -3.59 22.35
N MET A 133 28.22 -4.14 21.34
CA MET A 133 27.39 -5.35 21.46
C MET A 133 26.44 -5.30 22.69
N PRO A 134 25.44 -4.38 22.70
CA PRO A 134 24.53 -4.23 23.84
C PRO A 134 23.68 -5.49 24.04
N LEU A 135 23.61 -5.97 25.29
CA LEU A 135 22.97 -7.25 25.63
C LEU A 135 21.68 -7.12 26.44
N SER A 136 21.60 -6.15 27.34
CA SER A 136 20.48 -6.00 28.26
C SER A 136 20.17 -4.52 28.48
N VAL A 137 18.89 -4.21 28.66
CA VAL A 137 18.37 -2.87 28.92
C VAL A 137 17.45 -2.90 30.13
N THR A 138 17.48 -1.83 30.92
CA THR A 138 16.54 -1.60 32.04
C THR A 138 16.21 -0.12 32.15
N LEU A 139 15.10 0.19 32.84
CA LEU A 139 14.61 1.55 33.05
C LEU A 139 14.58 1.86 34.54
N ALA A 140 15.05 3.05 34.91
CA ALA A 140 14.89 3.64 36.23
C ALA A 140 15.19 5.13 36.15
N ASP A 141 14.78 5.90 37.15
CA ASP A 141 15.27 7.27 37.34
C ASP A 141 16.67 7.20 37.99
N PHE A 142 17.73 7.48 37.21
CA PHE A 142 19.11 7.38 37.68
C PHE A 142 19.69 8.73 38.14
N ASN A 143 19.04 9.85 37.81
CA ASN A 143 19.52 11.19 38.12
C ASN A 143 18.60 11.97 39.10
N ASN A 144 17.52 11.34 39.55
CA ASN A 144 16.49 11.88 40.45
C ASN A 144 15.76 13.09 39.85
N ASP A 145 15.46 13.06 38.55
CA ASP A 145 14.67 14.06 37.84
C ASP A 145 13.21 13.65 37.58
N THR A 146 12.80 12.49 38.11
CA THR A 146 11.48 11.87 38.01
C THR A 146 11.13 11.24 36.65
N TYR A 147 12.07 11.22 35.71
CA TYR A 147 11.87 10.62 34.39
C TYR A 147 12.59 9.27 34.29
N LEU A 148 11.99 8.34 33.54
CA LEU A 148 12.65 7.06 33.29
C LEU A 148 13.84 7.25 32.34
N ASP A 149 15.02 6.97 32.85
CA ASP A 149 16.28 6.87 32.10
C ASP A 149 16.49 5.41 31.63
N ILE A 150 17.46 5.22 30.73
CA ILE A 150 17.80 3.89 30.19
C ILE A 150 19.22 3.51 30.62
N ALA A 151 19.37 2.34 31.23
CA ALA A 151 20.67 1.70 31.41
C ALA A 151 20.82 0.52 30.45
N VAL A 152 22.00 0.41 29.81
CA VAL A 152 22.36 -0.68 28.89
C VAL A 152 23.68 -1.31 29.29
N THR A 153 23.76 -2.63 29.25
CA THR A 153 25.04 -3.36 29.43
C THR A 153 25.68 -3.63 28.07
N ASN A 154 26.91 -3.15 27.89
CA ASN A 154 27.69 -3.31 26.66
C ASN A 154 28.78 -4.37 26.87
N TYR A 155 28.61 -5.52 26.22
CA TYR A 155 29.46 -6.69 26.46
C TYR A 155 30.90 -6.49 25.96
N ASN A 156 31.07 -6.06 24.71
CA ASN A 156 32.39 -5.99 24.10
C ASN A 156 33.22 -4.81 24.62
N THR A 157 32.57 -3.72 25.05
CA THR A 157 33.24 -2.53 25.60
C THR A 157 33.33 -2.54 27.13
N HIS A 158 32.89 -3.62 27.78
CA HIS A 158 33.04 -3.87 29.22
C HIS A 158 32.54 -2.69 30.09
N ASN A 159 31.38 -2.15 29.74
CA ASN A 159 30.79 -1.02 30.46
C ASN A 159 29.27 -1.08 30.50
N ILE A 160 28.71 -0.23 31.34
CA ILE A 160 27.30 0.14 31.36
C ILE A 160 27.20 1.54 30.75
N GLY A 161 26.28 1.73 29.81
CA GLY A 161 25.88 3.04 29.31
C GLY A 161 24.58 3.51 29.97
N ILE A 162 24.52 4.78 30.38
CA ILE A 162 23.32 5.42 30.91
C ILE A 162 22.88 6.53 29.97
N PHE A 163 21.66 6.44 29.44
CA PHE A 163 21.02 7.48 28.65
C PHE A 163 20.02 8.23 29.52
N LEU A 164 20.33 9.50 29.80
CA LEU A 164 19.44 10.37 30.57
C LEU A 164 18.34 10.94 29.68
N ASN A 165 17.10 10.85 30.13
CA ASN A 165 15.91 11.29 29.41
C ASN A 165 15.70 12.80 29.53
N TYR A 166 15.11 13.42 28.50
CA TYR A 166 14.65 14.81 28.51
C TYR A 166 13.14 14.96 28.71
N ASN A 167 12.45 13.89 29.11
CA ASN A 167 11.00 13.84 29.33
C ASN A 167 10.15 14.08 28.06
N ASN A 168 10.65 13.65 26.92
CA ASN A 168 9.92 13.78 25.65
C ASN A 168 10.30 12.67 24.67
N GLY A 169 10.78 11.53 25.19
CA GLY A 169 11.33 10.44 24.39
C GLY A 169 12.70 10.71 23.76
N SER A 170 13.31 11.88 24.00
CA SER A 170 14.68 12.19 23.58
C SER A 170 15.68 11.95 24.71
N PHE A 171 16.89 11.51 24.36
CA PHE A 171 17.92 11.15 25.32
C PHE A 171 19.25 11.84 25.07
N ARG A 172 20.04 12.03 26.13
CA ARG A 172 21.45 12.43 26.02
C ARG A 172 22.28 11.31 25.39
N ASN A 173 23.46 11.67 24.88
CA ASN A 173 24.49 10.68 24.63
C ASN A 173 24.82 9.91 25.92
N GLN A 174 25.09 8.62 25.79
CA GLN A 174 25.34 7.78 26.96
C GLN A 174 26.53 8.28 27.80
N ILE A 175 26.37 8.18 29.11
CA ILE A 175 27.47 8.26 30.08
C ILE A 175 27.88 6.82 30.40
N THR A 176 29.17 6.49 30.31
CA THR A 176 29.65 5.12 30.47
C THR A 176 30.36 4.89 31.80
N PHE A 177 30.14 3.71 32.37
CA PHE A 177 30.76 3.23 33.60
C PHE A 177 31.40 1.87 33.35
N SER A 178 32.72 1.74 33.55
CA SER A 178 33.41 0.46 33.37
C SER A 178 32.88 -0.59 34.36
N THR A 179 32.60 -1.79 33.88
CA THR A 179 32.23 -2.95 34.72
C THR A 179 33.43 -3.85 35.05
N GLY A 180 34.61 -3.48 34.57
CA GLY A 180 35.87 -4.17 34.83
C GLY A 180 36.95 -3.78 33.83
N VAL A 181 38.21 -3.92 34.26
CA VAL A 181 39.36 -3.93 33.36
C VAL A 181 39.65 -5.38 32.97
N SER A 182 39.73 -5.66 31.68
CA SER A 182 40.47 -6.84 31.22
C SER A 182 41.90 -6.71 31.77
N ARG A 183 42.31 -7.67 32.59
CA ARG A 183 43.69 -7.79 33.08
C ARG A 183 44.55 -8.46 32.02
#